data_AF-A0A1D8AAS0-F1
#
_entry.id   AF-A0A1D8AAS0-F1
#
_cell.length_a   1.000
_cell.length_b   1.000
_cell.length_c   1.000
_cell.angle_alpha   90.00
_cell.angle_beta   90.00
_cell.angle_gamma   90.00
#
_symmetry.space_group_name_H-M   'P 1'
#
loop_
_entity.id
_entity.type
_entity.pdbx_description
1 polymer ?
#
loop_
_entity_poly.entity_id
_entity_poly.type
_entity_poly.pdbx_seq_one_letter_code
_entity_poly.pdbx_strand_id
1 'polypeptide(L)'
;MKIDELPDSAPLLTDPEALRQRWREDGVLFFRDVIDRNAIARVRDEYLARLKDLGVVDASSSGPDWNGKDRVDGALARPIADDVWRSLVAEPSFDAVVSTFLGEAPTWVPIVVHRTAPPLSPGTSAETFGARHQDGIYNYGIDFVTCWVPLMDIGDEVGGLAVVPGSHKASLYPPDVFKDPNTRVGIPPDTIPDAAWRRPDYKAGDVLMFHSMTAHAGLPNRSNKLRLSMDIRFLPASAAPFVGRVVSADETRVLLRTERGEEMTFVIDERTIVRGPKGHPVTGRDREGILFCNAEIIVMPDERGHAVLIRSSSRKYVDLPAAWYETLPADWVR
;
A
#
# COMPACT_ATOMS: atom_id res chain seq x y z
N MET A 1 -26.35 -1.30 2.54
CA MET A 1 -26.10 -2.53 3.33
C MET A 1 -25.32 -2.12 4.56
N LYS A 2 -25.77 -2.49 5.77
CA LYS A 2 -25.01 -2.22 6.99
C LYS A 2 -23.86 -3.22 7.08
N ILE A 3 -22.65 -2.74 7.31
CA ILE A 3 -21.45 -3.55 7.54
C ILE A 3 -21.16 -3.51 9.03
N ASP A 4 -20.88 -4.65 9.65
CA ASP A 4 -20.59 -4.72 11.08
C ASP A 4 -19.21 -4.10 11.40
N GLU A 5 -19.07 -3.52 12.58
CA GLU A 5 -17.82 -2.86 12.98
C GLU A 5 -16.72 -3.84 13.43
N LEU A 6 -15.47 -3.40 13.33
CA LEU A 6 -14.33 -4.07 13.95
C LEU A 6 -14.25 -3.68 15.43
N PRO A 7 -13.87 -4.62 16.33
CA PRO A 7 -13.57 -4.26 17.71
C PRO A 7 -12.33 -3.36 17.75
N ASP A 8 -12.37 -2.36 18.63
CA ASP A 8 -11.18 -1.55 18.93
C ASP A 8 -10.13 -2.39 19.67
N SER A 9 -8.89 -2.28 19.23
CA SER A 9 -7.71 -2.96 19.76
C SER A 9 -6.84 -2.02 20.60
N ALA A 10 -7.12 -0.72 20.67
CA ALA A 10 -6.38 0.22 21.50
C ALA A 10 -6.29 -0.20 22.99
N PRO A 11 -7.35 -0.75 23.62
CA PRO A 11 -7.24 -1.25 25.00
C PRO A 11 -6.25 -2.41 25.19
N LEU A 12 -5.87 -3.11 24.11
CA LEU A 12 -4.90 -4.21 24.16
C LEU A 12 -3.45 -3.73 24.05
N LEU A 13 -3.18 -2.43 23.85
CA LEU A 13 -1.81 -1.92 23.79
C LEU A 13 -1.05 -2.11 25.12
N THR A 14 -1.76 -2.24 26.24
CA THR A 14 -1.16 -2.56 27.55
C THR A 14 -0.94 -4.07 27.77
N ASP A 15 -1.42 -4.91 26.85
CA ASP A 15 -1.23 -6.37 26.85
C ASP A 15 -0.80 -6.84 25.45
N PRO A 16 0.50 -6.71 25.12
CA PRO A 16 1.02 -7.05 23.80
C PRO A 16 0.77 -8.51 23.40
N GLU A 17 0.65 -9.43 24.35
CA GLU A 17 0.38 -10.83 24.03
C GLU A 17 -1.07 -11.04 23.60
N ALA A 18 -2.04 -10.43 24.30
CA ALA A 18 -3.43 -10.42 23.87
C ALA A 18 -3.60 -9.73 22.50
N LEU A 19 -2.85 -8.65 22.25
CA LEU A 19 -2.85 -7.97 20.96
C LEU A 19 -2.34 -8.88 19.83
N ARG A 20 -1.22 -9.57 20.04
CA ARG A 20 -0.67 -10.55 19.08
C ARG A 20 -1.54 -11.79 18.94
N GLN A 21 -2.27 -12.19 19.99
CA GLN A 21 -3.26 -13.26 19.89
C GLN A 21 -4.39 -12.86 18.93
N ARG A 22 -5.01 -11.68 19.12
CA ARG A 22 -6.03 -11.15 18.20
C ARG A 22 -5.50 -11.07 16.76
N TRP A 23 -4.27 -10.59 16.58
CA TRP A 23 -3.64 -10.58 15.25
C TRP A 23 -3.54 -11.97 14.61
N ARG A 24 -3.12 -13.00 15.36
CA ARG A 24 -3.04 -14.37 14.83
C ARG A 24 -4.42 -14.92 14.45
N GLU A 25 -5.43 -14.61 15.26
CA GLU A 25 -6.81 -15.05 15.05
C GLU A 25 -7.47 -14.37 13.86
N ASP A 26 -7.36 -13.04 13.78
CA ASP A 26 -8.14 -12.19 12.89
C ASP A 26 -7.35 -11.62 11.70
N GLY A 27 -6.02 -11.54 11.79
CA GLY A 27 -5.19 -10.93 10.75
C GLY A 27 -5.47 -9.44 10.53
N VAL A 28 -6.15 -8.80 11.49
CA VAL A 28 -6.51 -7.39 11.47
C VAL A 28 -6.56 -6.83 12.89
N LEU A 29 -6.11 -5.60 13.05
CA LEU A 29 -6.24 -4.81 14.26
C LEU A 29 -6.73 -3.40 13.88
N PHE A 30 -7.82 -2.96 14.49
CA PHE A 30 -8.31 -1.60 14.37
C PHE A 30 -7.98 -0.85 15.66
N PHE A 31 -7.46 0.36 15.55
CA PHE A 31 -7.14 1.21 16.69
C PHE A 31 -7.86 2.54 16.55
N ARG A 32 -8.65 2.88 17.55
CA ARG A 32 -9.34 4.17 17.63
C ARG A 32 -8.43 5.22 18.26
N ASP A 33 -8.28 6.37 17.59
CA ASP A 33 -7.66 7.58 18.15
C ASP A 33 -6.28 7.38 18.80
N VAL A 34 -5.39 6.66 18.11
CA VAL A 34 -4.04 6.33 18.60
C VAL A 34 -2.93 7.18 17.98
N ILE A 35 -3.19 7.86 16.87
CA ILE A 35 -2.27 8.84 16.29
C ILE A 35 -2.69 10.26 16.71
N ASP A 36 -1.73 11.12 17.05
CA ASP A 36 -2.00 12.54 17.29
C ASP A 36 -2.78 13.16 16.13
N ARG A 37 -3.99 13.63 16.42
CA ARG A 37 -4.89 14.24 15.44
C ARG A 37 -4.28 15.49 14.79
N ASN A 38 -3.39 16.19 15.49
CA ASN A 38 -2.69 17.34 14.91
C ASN A 38 -1.70 16.89 13.84
N ALA A 39 -1.04 15.75 14.00
CA ALA A 39 -0.18 15.17 12.98
C ALA A 39 -0.97 14.77 11.73
N ILE A 40 -2.12 14.11 11.93
CA ILE A 40 -3.04 13.78 10.83
C ILE A 40 -3.53 15.05 10.13
N ALA A 41 -3.85 16.11 10.87
CA ALA A 41 -4.25 17.39 10.30
C ALA A 41 -3.15 18.02 9.45
N ARG A 42 -1.88 18.04 9.90
CA ARG A 42 -0.73 18.53 9.12
C ARG A 42 -0.61 17.79 7.78
N VAL A 43 -0.64 16.46 7.83
CA VAL A 43 -0.58 15.59 6.63
C VAL A 43 -1.76 15.85 5.69
N ARG A 44 -2.97 15.97 6.24
CA ARG A 44 -4.19 16.27 5.46
C ARG A 44 -4.09 17.64 4.79
N ASP A 45 -3.61 18.66 5.50
CA ASP A 45 -3.53 20.02 4.99
C ASP A 45 -2.50 20.11 3.84
N GLU A 46 -1.42 19.32 3.92
CA GLU A 46 -0.46 19.17 2.81
C GLU A 46 -1.09 18.47 1.60
N TYR A 47 -1.87 17.41 1.79
CA TYR A 47 -2.67 16.81 0.72
C TYR A 47 -3.61 17.82 0.08
N LEU A 48 -4.33 18.60 0.89
CA LEU A 48 -5.26 19.62 0.41
C LEU A 48 -4.56 20.71 -0.39
N ALA A 49 -3.39 21.17 0.05
CA ALA A 49 -2.59 22.14 -0.70
C ALA A 49 -2.23 21.59 -2.09
N ARG A 50 -1.70 20.37 -2.16
CA ARG A 50 -1.35 19.72 -3.44
C ARG A 50 -2.58 19.49 -4.34
N LEU A 51 -3.73 19.16 -3.76
CA LEU A 51 -4.99 19.01 -4.49
C LEU A 51 -5.53 20.34 -5.05
N LYS A 52 -5.31 21.45 -4.33
CA LYS A 52 -5.64 22.80 -4.80
C LYS A 52 -4.70 23.24 -5.92
N ASP A 53 -3.41 22.95 -5.80
CA ASP A 53 -2.42 23.24 -6.86
C ASP A 53 -2.74 22.47 -8.15
N LEU A 54 -3.24 21.24 -8.01
CA LEU A 54 -3.77 20.44 -9.11
C LEU A 54 -5.12 20.92 -9.66
N GLY A 55 -5.77 21.86 -8.99
CA GLY A 55 -7.03 22.46 -9.42
C GLY A 55 -8.25 21.55 -9.31
N VAL A 56 -8.17 20.42 -8.62
CA VAL A 56 -9.29 19.47 -8.40
C VAL A 56 -10.11 19.77 -7.14
N VAL A 57 -9.58 20.66 -6.30
CA VAL A 57 -10.25 21.28 -5.15
C VAL A 57 -10.11 22.78 -5.32
N ASP A 58 -11.17 23.54 -5.05
CA ASP A 58 -11.14 24.99 -5.19
C ASP A 58 -10.22 25.63 -4.13
N ALA A 59 -9.47 26.67 -4.51
CA ALA A 59 -8.51 27.33 -3.62
C ALA A 59 -9.16 27.86 -2.32
N SER A 60 -10.42 28.32 -2.42
CA SER A 60 -11.24 28.82 -1.31
C SER A 60 -11.82 27.72 -0.43
N SER A 61 -11.79 26.45 -0.86
CA SER A 61 -12.35 25.35 -0.08
C SER A 61 -11.56 25.11 1.21
N SER A 62 -12.28 24.90 2.31
CA SER A 62 -11.69 24.52 3.60
C SER A 62 -11.44 23.01 3.72
N GLY A 63 -11.92 22.21 2.77
CA GLY A 63 -11.83 20.76 2.82
C GLY A 63 -11.68 20.12 1.43
N PRO A 64 -11.69 18.78 1.36
CA PRO A 64 -11.45 18.05 0.12
C PRO A 64 -12.71 17.97 -0.77
N ASP A 65 -13.53 19.01 -0.80
CA ASP A 65 -14.72 19.06 -1.67
C ASP A 65 -14.28 19.03 -3.14
N TRP A 66 -14.75 18.02 -3.87
CA TRP A 66 -14.34 17.79 -5.25
C TRP A 66 -15.11 18.71 -6.19
N ASN A 67 -14.42 19.46 -7.05
CA ASN A 67 -15.05 20.39 -7.98
C ASN A 67 -15.52 19.73 -9.31
N GLY A 68 -15.42 18.40 -9.42
CA GLY A 68 -15.89 17.65 -10.57
C GLY A 68 -14.98 17.67 -11.80
N LYS A 69 -13.80 18.32 -11.74
CA LYS A 69 -12.83 18.26 -12.85
C LYS A 69 -12.28 16.85 -13.01
N ASP A 70 -12.30 16.38 -14.25
CA ASP A 70 -11.89 15.03 -14.63
C ASP A 70 -10.46 14.72 -14.19
N ARG A 71 -10.31 13.47 -13.75
CA ARG A 71 -9.02 12.92 -13.36
C ARG A 71 -8.19 12.67 -14.60
N VAL A 72 -6.92 13.08 -14.53
CA VAL A 72 -5.89 12.31 -15.22
C VAL A 72 -5.55 11.16 -14.28
N ASP A 73 -6.05 9.96 -14.57
CA ASP A 73 -5.68 8.75 -13.83
C ASP A 73 -4.15 8.67 -13.70
N GLY A 74 -3.66 8.38 -12.50
CA GLY A 74 -2.24 8.41 -12.16
C GLY A 74 -1.64 9.78 -11.81
N ALA A 75 -2.22 10.91 -12.24
CA ALA A 75 -1.69 12.24 -11.98
C ALA A 75 -2.09 12.85 -10.62
N LEU A 76 -3.15 12.37 -9.97
CA LEU A 76 -3.48 12.78 -8.59
C LEU A 76 -2.59 12.08 -7.54
N ALA A 77 -2.09 10.88 -7.85
CA ALA A 77 -1.19 10.15 -6.97
C ALA A 77 0.26 10.69 -7.05
N ARG A 78 0.71 11.13 -8.24
CA ARG A 78 2.12 11.50 -8.50
C ARG A 78 2.64 12.72 -7.70
N PRO A 79 1.90 13.83 -7.53
CA PRO A 79 2.39 15.02 -6.83
C PRO A 79 2.34 14.93 -5.32
N ILE A 80 1.55 14.01 -4.75
CA ILE A 80 1.40 13.82 -3.29
C ILE A 80 2.43 12.83 -2.73
N ALA A 81 3.12 12.08 -3.59
CA ALA A 81 3.66 10.77 -3.24
C ALA A 81 4.99 10.70 -2.45
N ASP A 82 5.77 11.77 -2.31
CA ASP A 82 7.21 11.53 -2.11
C ASP A 82 7.74 11.65 -0.70
N ASP A 83 7.05 12.32 0.22
CA ASP A 83 7.61 12.64 1.54
C ASP A 83 6.57 12.77 2.66
N VAL A 84 5.32 13.09 2.33
CA VAL A 84 4.26 13.33 3.34
C VAL A 84 4.15 12.18 4.34
N TRP A 85 4.21 10.94 3.84
CA TRP A 85 4.13 9.74 4.68
C TRP A 85 5.27 9.62 5.70
N ARG A 86 6.48 10.15 5.40
CA ARG A 86 7.63 10.09 6.30
C ARG A 86 7.37 10.86 7.60
N SER A 87 6.70 12.02 7.50
CA SER A 87 6.31 12.79 8.69
C SER A 87 5.34 12.00 9.56
N LEU A 88 4.35 11.34 8.95
CA LEU A 88 3.35 10.55 9.65
C LEU A 88 3.98 9.35 10.39
N VAL A 89 4.82 8.57 9.73
CA VAL A 89 5.44 7.40 10.36
C VAL A 89 6.51 7.75 11.39
N ALA A 90 7.00 8.99 11.38
CA ALA A 90 7.91 9.51 12.39
C ALA A 90 7.17 10.04 13.64
N GLU A 91 5.84 10.10 13.64
CA GLU A 91 5.07 10.56 14.78
C GLU A 91 5.21 9.58 15.96
N PRO A 92 5.63 10.04 17.15
CA PRO A 92 5.89 9.16 18.30
C PRO A 92 4.67 8.32 18.71
N SER A 93 3.46 8.85 18.58
CA SER A 93 2.22 8.13 18.89
C SER A 93 2.00 6.95 17.94
N PHE A 94 2.37 7.10 16.67
CA PHE A 94 2.22 6.04 15.68
C PHE A 94 3.31 4.99 15.83
N ASP A 95 4.56 5.41 16.01
CA ASP A 95 5.68 4.51 16.30
C ASP A 95 5.40 3.65 17.54
N ALA A 96 4.88 4.24 18.62
CA ALA A 96 4.58 3.52 19.85
C ALA A 96 3.58 2.37 19.64
N VAL A 97 2.53 2.58 18.83
CA VAL A 97 1.53 1.54 18.49
C VAL A 97 2.18 0.39 17.73
N VAL A 98 2.94 0.73 16.68
CA VAL A 98 3.56 -0.26 15.80
C VAL A 98 4.67 -1.03 16.53
N SER A 99 5.51 -0.33 17.29
CA SER A 99 6.57 -0.92 18.11
C SER A 99 6.01 -1.84 19.20
N THR A 100 4.89 -1.47 19.83
CA THR A 100 4.21 -2.32 20.82
C THR A 100 3.68 -3.60 20.18
N PHE A 101 3.06 -3.49 19.01
CA PHE A 101 2.56 -4.64 18.25
C PHE A 101 3.70 -5.60 17.85
N LEU A 102 4.79 -5.07 17.31
CA LEU A 102 5.95 -5.85 16.87
C LEU A 102 6.76 -6.42 18.04
N GLY A 103 6.82 -5.72 19.18
CA GLY A 103 7.78 -6.00 20.25
C GLY A 103 9.21 -5.53 19.95
N GLU A 104 9.41 -4.85 18.82
CA GLU A 104 10.65 -4.23 18.36
C GLU A 104 10.33 -3.02 17.48
N ALA A 105 11.35 -2.25 17.08
CA ALA A 105 11.14 -1.11 16.20
C ALA A 105 10.65 -1.55 14.80
N PRO A 106 9.78 -0.77 14.14
CA PRO A 106 9.40 -1.02 12.76
C PRO A 106 10.48 -0.58 11.77
N THR A 107 10.55 -1.30 10.65
CA THR A 107 11.12 -0.80 9.40
C THR A 107 9.98 -0.53 8.43
N TRP A 108 9.81 0.75 8.07
CA TRP A 108 8.83 1.18 7.09
C TRP A 108 9.32 0.86 5.68
N VAL A 109 8.48 0.17 4.91
CA VAL A 109 8.76 -0.20 3.53
C VAL A 109 8.20 0.91 2.63
N PRO A 110 8.98 1.47 1.69
CA PRO A 110 8.55 2.59 0.84
C PRO A 110 7.48 2.21 -0.22
N ILE A 111 6.73 1.14 -0.02
CA ILE A 111 5.54 0.76 -0.78
C ILE A 111 4.34 1.54 -0.22
N VAL A 112 4.29 2.83 -0.52
CA VAL A 112 3.25 3.74 -0.01
C VAL A 112 2.23 4.05 -1.10
N VAL A 113 0.95 3.95 -0.77
CA VAL A 113 -0.15 4.35 -1.65
C VAL A 113 -0.88 5.53 -1.02
N HIS A 114 -0.75 6.69 -1.65
CA HIS A 114 -1.47 7.90 -1.29
C HIS A 114 -2.83 7.83 -2.00
N ARG A 115 -3.93 7.71 -1.24
CA ARG A 115 -5.27 7.56 -1.81
C ARG A 115 -6.05 8.85 -1.70
N THR A 116 -6.41 9.34 -2.88
CA THR A 116 -7.45 10.35 -3.07
C THR A 116 -8.54 9.67 -3.89
N ALA A 117 -9.62 9.18 -3.28
CA ALA A 117 -10.69 8.48 -4.01
C ALA A 117 -11.86 9.44 -4.29
N PRO A 118 -12.32 9.58 -5.54
CA PRO A 118 -13.31 10.58 -5.90
C PRO A 118 -14.71 10.06 -5.56
N PRO A 119 -15.71 10.95 -5.48
CA PRO A 119 -17.10 10.58 -5.66
C PRO A 119 -17.31 9.72 -6.90
N LEU A 120 -18.26 8.80 -6.83
CA LEU A 120 -18.78 8.12 -8.02
C LEU A 120 -19.36 9.14 -8.99
N SER A 121 -19.12 8.92 -10.28
CA SER A 121 -19.75 9.72 -11.32
C SER A 121 -21.28 9.60 -11.24
N PRO A 122 -22.04 10.69 -11.44
CA PRO A 122 -23.50 10.65 -11.41
C PRO A 122 -24.06 9.53 -12.30
N GLY A 123 -25.04 8.78 -11.78
CA GLY A 123 -25.67 7.68 -12.50
C GLY A 123 -24.85 6.38 -12.58
N THR A 124 -23.64 6.33 -12.01
CA THR A 124 -22.83 5.12 -11.97
C THR A 124 -23.12 4.32 -10.70
N SER A 125 -23.42 3.03 -10.84
CA SER A 125 -23.42 2.09 -9.72
C SER A 125 -22.06 1.40 -9.63
N ALA A 126 -21.60 1.16 -8.40
CA ALA A 126 -20.40 0.38 -8.13
C ALA A 126 -20.72 -0.69 -7.10
N GLU A 127 -20.27 -1.91 -7.37
CA GLU A 127 -20.34 -3.02 -6.43
C GLU A 127 -19.62 -2.64 -5.12
N THR A 128 -20.25 -2.91 -3.97
CA THR A 128 -19.75 -2.53 -2.65
C THR A 128 -18.32 -3.03 -2.42
N PHE A 129 -18.04 -4.29 -2.77
CA PHE A 129 -16.72 -4.92 -2.60
C PHE A 129 -16.02 -5.18 -3.95
N GLY A 130 -16.32 -4.40 -4.99
CA GLY A 130 -15.79 -4.62 -6.34
C GLY A 130 -14.26 -4.54 -6.47
N ALA A 131 -13.60 -3.91 -5.49
CA ALA A 131 -12.13 -3.79 -5.41
C ALA A 131 -11.48 -4.81 -4.45
N ARG A 132 -12.15 -5.93 -4.16
CA ARG A 132 -11.66 -6.97 -3.22
C ARG A 132 -10.36 -7.65 -3.68
N HIS A 133 -9.37 -7.68 -2.80
CA HIS A 133 -8.08 -8.34 -3.03
C HIS A 133 -7.36 -8.67 -1.71
N GLN A 134 -6.24 -9.41 -1.81
CA GLN A 134 -5.21 -9.54 -0.77
C GLN A 134 -3.94 -8.83 -1.27
N ASP A 135 -3.27 -8.06 -0.44
CA ASP A 135 -2.06 -7.32 -0.83
C ASP A 135 -0.91 -8.26 -1.19
N GLY A 136 -0.83 -9.43 -0.55
CA GLY A 136 0.23 -10.43 -0.74
C GLY A 136 0.37 -10.91 -2.18
N ILE A 137 -0.73 -10.92 -2.96
CA ILE A 137 -0.67 -11.34 -4.38
C ILE A 137 0.19 -10.38 -5.21
N TYR A 138 0.18 -9.10 -4.85
CA TYR A 138 0.97 -8.04 -5.49
C TYR A 138 2.35 -7.86 -4.86
N ASN A 139 2.63 -8.55 -3.75
CA ASN A 139 3.84 -8.37 -2.96
C ASN A 139 4.46 -9.70 -2.50
N TYR A 140 4.36 -10.75 -3.31
CA TYR A 140 4.83 -12.09 -2.97
C TYR A 140 6.28 -12.08 -2.47
N GLY A 141 6.56 -12.73 -1.35
CA GLY A 141 7.88 -12.80 -0.73
C GLY A 141 8.20 -11.66 0.25
N ILE A 142 7.31 -10.68 0.42
CA ILE A 142 7.40 -9.69 1.51
C ILE A 142 6.22 -9.88 2.44
N ASP A 143 6.46 -10.37 3.65
CA ASP A 143 5.41 -10.57 4.65
C ASP A 143 5.21 -9.32 5.51
N PHE A 144 4.89 -8.20 4.86
CA PHE A 144 4.63 -6.96 5.56
C PHE A 144 3.25 -6.95 6.24
N VAL A 145 3.09 -6.01 7.16
CA VAL A 145 1.79 -5.54 7.62
C VAL A 145 1.40 -4.29 6.85
N THR A 146 0.18 -4.26 6.30
CA THR A 146 -0.38 -3.04 5.72
C THR A 146 -1.04 -2.23 6.83
N CYS A 147 -0.72 -0.95 6.86
CA CYS A 147 -1.29 0.04 7.74
C CYS A 147 -2.06 1.08 6.91
N TRP A 148 -3.38 1.11 7.07
CA TRP A 148 -4.27 2.06 6.43
C TRP A 148 -4.67 3.15 7.42
N VAL A 149 -4.40 4.41 7.06
CA VAL A 149 -4.64 5.58 7.91
C VAL A 149 -5.63 6.54 7.23
N PRO A 150 -6.80 6.81 7.83
CA PRO A 150 -7.71 7.86 7.39
C PRO A 150 -7.11 9.25 7.67
N LEU A 151 -7.09 10.13 6.67
CA LEU A 151 -6.62 11.52 6.84
C LEU A 151 -7.77 12.49 7.11
N MET A 152 -8.99 11.97 7.24
CA MET A 152 -10.21 12.71 7.51
C MET A 152 -11.24 11.75 8.12
N ASP A 153 -12.35 12.28 8.61
CA ASP A 153 -13.50 11.47 8.99
C ASP A 153 -14.11 10.79 7.77
N ILE A 154 -14.30 9.47 7.85
CA ILE A 154 -14.76 8.62 6.75
C ILE A 154 -15.88 7.71 7.27
N GLY A 155 -17.12 8.21 7.11
CA GLY A 155 -18.35 7.45 7.38
C GLY A 155 -18.88 6.70 6.16
N ASP A 156 -20.09 6.17 6.26
CA ASP A 156 -20.73 5.34 5.21
C ASP A 156 -20.68 5.95 3.81
N GLU A 157 -21.15 7.20 3.64
CA GLU A 157 -21.23 7.88 2.34
C GLU A 157 -19.86 8.11 1.69
N VAL A 158 -18.81 8.34 2.47
CA VAL A 158 -17.45 8.54 1.95
C VAL A 158 -16.83 7.23 1.46
N GLY A 159 -17.47 6.08 1.74
CA GLY A 159 -16.87 4.76 1.59
C GLY A 159 -15.74 4.62 2.58
N GLY A 160 -14.70 3.85 2.31
CA GLY A 160 -13.61 3.61 3.25
C GLY A 160 -12.91 2.32 2.88
N LEU A 161 -12.26 1.68 3.85
CA LEU A 161 -11.74 0.33 3.68
C LEU A 161 -12.61 -0.65 4.46
N ALA A 162 -13.00 -1.75 3.82
CA ALA A 162 -13.58 -2.90 4.49
C ALA A 162 -12.61 -4.07 4.43
N VAL A 163 -12.65 -4.93 5.44
CA VAL A 163 -11.75 -6.08 5.62
C VAL A 163 -12.53 -7.31 6.09
N VAL A 164 -11.92 -8.48 5.97
CA VAL A 164 -12.52 -9.75 6.38
C VAL A 164 -11.62 -10.40 7.43
N PRO A 165 -11.93 -10.29 8.73
CA PRO A 165 -11.17 -10.94 9.79
C PRO A 165 -11.04 -12.46 9.54
N GLY A 166 -9.85 -13.01 9.79
CA GLY A 166 -9.52 -14.42 9.66
C GLY A 166 -9.21 -14.89 8.23
N SER A 167 -9.44 -14.05 7.22
CA SER A 167 -9.23 -14.41 5.81
C SER A 167 -7.77 -14.57 5.40
N HIS A 168 -6.83 -14.08 6.21
CA HIS A 168 -5.38 -14.21 5.99
C HIS A 168 -4.88 -15.65 6.04
N LYS A 169 -5.67 -16.57 6.59
CA LYS A 169 -5.31 -17.99 6.75
C LYS A 169 -5.39 -18.79 5.45
N ALA A 170 -5.90 -18.20 4.37
CA ALA A 170 -6.02 -18.87 3.08
C ALA A 170 -5.75 -17.91 1.90
N SER A 171 -5.27 -18.46 0.79
CA SER A 171 -5.37 -17.79 -0.51
C SER A 171 -6.82 -17.86 -0.97
N LEU A 172 -7.39 -16.72 -1.37
CA LEU A 172 -8.77 -16.63 -1.87
C LEU A 172 -8.85 -16.53 -3.40
N TYR A 173 -7.74 -16.83 -4.06
CA TYR A 173 -7.62 -16.78 -5.52
C TYR A 173 -7.65 -18.18 -6.12
N PRO A 174 -8.14 -18.31 -7.38
CA PRO A 174 -7.97 -19.53 -8.15
C PRO A 174 -6.48 -19.94 -8.25
N PRO A 175 -6.15 -21.25 -8.25
CA PRO A 175 -4.76 -21.72 -8.31
C PRO A 175 -3.93 -21.23 -9.50
N ASP A 176 -4.58 -20.81 -10.58
CA ASP A 176 -3.99 -20.39 -11.85
C ASP A 176 -4.00 -18.87 -12.08
N VAL A 177 -4.33 -18.07 -11.05
CA VAL A 177 -4.44 -16.60 -11.13
C VAL A 177 -3.20 -15.89 -11.72
N PHE A 178 -2.03 -16.53 -11.69
CA PHE A 178 -0.77 -16.00 -12.22
C PHE A 178 -0.41 -16.48 -13.63
N LYS A 179 -1.19 -17.39 -14.24
CA LYS A 179 -0.86 -17.93 -15.57
C LYS A 179 -1.14 -16.96 -16.71
N ASP A 180 -2.04 -16.00 -16.49
CA ASP A 180 -2.36 -14.97 -17.47
C ASP A 180 -1.97 -13.57 -16.95
N PRO A 181 -0.94 -12.92 -17.53
CA PRO A 181 -0.53 -11.58 -17.14
C PRO A 181 -1.59 -10.49 -17.41
N ASN A 182 -2.67 -10.80 -18.14
CA ASN A 182 -3.80 -9.90 -18.37
C ASN A 182 -4.97 -10.09 -17.41
N THR A 183 -4.96 -11.12 -16.56
CA THR A 183 -6.06 -11.37 -15.62
C THR A 183 -6.08 -10.30 -14.54
N ARG A 184 -7.20 -9.59 -14.41
CA ARG A 184 -7.45 -8.64 -13.30
C ARG A 184 -7.46 -9.44 -12.00
N VAL A 185 -6.44 -9.26 -11.17
CA VAL A 185 -6.23 -10.03 -9.93
C VAL A 185 -7.16 -9.51 -8.82
N GLY A 186 -8.44 -9.79 -8.94
CA GLY A 186 -9.44 -9.60 -7.89
C GLY A 186 -9.84 -10.95 -7.29
N ILE A 187 -10.22 -10.96 -6.01
CA ILE A 187 -10.90 -12.14 -5.45
C ILE A 187 -12.20 -12.32 -6.24
N PRO A 188 -12.56 -13.52 -6.73
CA PRO A 188 -13.77 -13.70 -7.53
C PRO A 188 -15.03 -13.21 -6.77
N PRO A 189 -16.08 -12.76 -7.48
CA PRO A 189 -17.39 -12.54 -6.86
C PRO A 189 -17.85 -13.75 -6.05
N ASP A 190 -18.64 -13.51 -5.02
CA ASP A 190 -19.25 -14.55 -4.17
C ASP A 190 -18.30 -15.46 -3.38
N THR A 191 -16.97 -15.27 -3.51
CA THR A 191 -15.96 -16.02 -2.74
C THR A 191 -16.06 -15.74 -1.25
N ILE A 192 -16.49 -14.53 -0.88
CA ILE A 192 -16.63 -14.07 0.49
C ILE A 192 -18.07 -13.59 0.69
N PRO A 193 -18.83 -14.15 1.64
CA PRO A 193 -20.16 -13.65 1.95
C PRO A 193 -20.12 -12.19 2.43
N ASP A 194 -21.08 -11.37 2.01
CA ASP A 194 -21.18 -9.96 2.40
C ASP A 194 -21.15 -9.76 3.94
N ALA A 195 -21.77 -10.68 4.68
CA ALA A 195 -21.82 -10.66 6.14
C ALA A 195 -20.47 -10.95 6.83
N ALA A 196 -19.43 -11.36 6.10
CA ALA A 196 -18.09 -11.56 6.64
C ALA A 196 -17.26 -10.27 6.67
N TRP A 197 -17.67 -9.25 5.92
CA TRP A 197 -16.97 -7.98 5.85
C TRP A 197 -17.20 -7.17 7.12
N ARG A 198 -16.14 -6.48 7.56
CA ARG A 198 -16.15 -5.57 8.70
C ARG A 198 -15.58 -4.22 8.33
N ARG A 199 -16.11 -3.19 8.95
CA ARG A 199 -15.66 -1.82 8.77
C ARG A 199 -16.15 -0.93 9.93
N PRO A 200 -15.29 -0.15 10.59
CA PRO A 200 -15.71 0.94 11.47
C PRO A 200 -16.04 2.23 10.68
N ASP A 201 -16.80 3.12 11.30
CA ASP A 201 -16.77 4.54 10.94
C ASP A 201 -15.42 5.14 11.37
N TYR A 202 -14.61 5.56 10.40
CA TYR A 202 -13.25 6.00 10.67
C TYR A 202 -13.20 7.49 11.03
N LYS A 203 -12.28 7.83 11.93
CA LYS A 203 -11.95 9.19 12.37
C LYS A 203 -10.48 9.49 12.15
N ALA A 204 -10.15 10.76 11.98
CA ALA A 204 -8.75 11.19 12.02
C ALA A 204 -8.13 10.79 13.38
N GLY A 205 -6.97 10.13 13.33
CA GLY A 205 -6.29 9.55 14.50
C GLY A 205 -6.43 8.02 14.58
N ASP A 206 -7.34 7.43 13.82
CA ASP A 206 -7.52 5.98 13.77
C ASP A 206 -6.46 5.31 12.90
N VAL A 207 -6.28 4.00 13.11
CA VAL A 207 -5.39 3.16 12.31
C VAL A 207 -6.02 1.80 12.09
N LEU A 208 -5.94 1.29 10.86
CA LEU A 208 -6.25 -0.10 10.55
C LEU A 208 -5.00 -0.84 10.09
N MET A 209 -4.60 -1.86 10.83
CA MET A 209 -3.48 -2.73 10.49
C MET A 209 -4.02 -4.09 10.05
N PHE A 210 -3.53 -4.63 8.94
CA PHE A 210 -3.97 -5.94 8.45
C PHE A 210 -2.87 -6.71 7.73
N HIS A 211 -2.96 -8.02 7.81
CA HIS A 211 -2.00 -8.96 7.25
C HIS A 211 -1.99 -8.84 5.72
N SER A 212 -0.85 -9.09 5.07
CA SER A 212 -0.72 -9.07 3.59
C SER A 212 -1.80 -9.91 2.89
N MET A 213 -2.17 -11.03 3.52
CA MET A 213 -3.23 -11.95 3.08
C MET A 213 -4.64 -11.63 3.60
N THR A 214 -4.88 -10.57 4.37
CA THR A 214 -6.25 -10.21 4.76
C THR A 214 -7.00 -9.65 3.56
N ALA A 215 -8.13 -10.27 3.22
CA ALA A 215 -9.01 -9.78 2.17
C ALA A 215 -9.60 -8.43 2.55
N HIS A 216 -9.49 -7.48 1.62
CA HIS A 216 -9.93 -6.11 1.84
C HIS A 216 -10.42 -5.46 0.54
N ALA A 217 -11.28 -4.45 0.67
CA ALA A 217 -11.88 -3.74 -0.45
C ALA A 217 -12.08 -2.27 -0.11
N GLY A 218 -11.59 -1.39 -0.99
CA GLY A 218 -11.95 0.02 -0.94
C GLY A 218 -13.41 0.19 -1.37
N LEU A 219 -14.25 0.73 -0.49
CA LEU A 219 -15.67 0.91 -0.77
C LEU A 219 -15.89 2.13 -1.68
N PRO A 220 -16.93 2.14 -2.52
CA PRO A 220 -17.20 3.29 -3.39
C PRO A 220 -17.60 4.51 -2.56
N ASN A 221 -17.12 5.68 -2.98
CA ASN A 221 -17.39 6.96 -2.35
C ASN A 221 -18.61 7.61 -3.02
N ARG A 222 -19.68 7.82 -2.27
CA ARG A 222 -20.97 8.40 -2.69
C ARG A 222 -21.17 9.84 -2.19
N SER A 223 -20.20 10.37 -1.44
CA SER A 223 -20.19 11.75 -0.98
C SER A 223 -19.84 12.74 -2.11
N ASN A 224 -19.70 14.02 -1.78
CA ASN A 224 -19.18 15.07 -2.66
C ASN A 224 -17.68 15.39 -2.41
N LYS A 225 -16.99 14.59 -1.59
CA LYS A 225 -15.59 14.85 -1.18
C LYS A 225 -14.63 13.86 -1.81
N LEU A 226 -13.39 14.27 -2.05
CA LEU A 226 -12.28 13.35 -2.23
C LEU A 226 -12.00 12.66 -0.89
N ARG A 227 -12.11 11.33 -0.83
CA ARG A 227 -11.72 10.55 0.34
C ARG A 227 -10.19 10.51 0.41
N LEU A 228 -9.63 11.02 1.50
CA LEU A 228 -8.19 11.06 1.74
C LEU A 228 -7.77 9.96 2.72
N SER A 229 -6.89 9.07 2.29
CA SER A 229 -6.28 8.05 3.14
C SER A 229 -4.88 7.68 2.65
N MET A 230 -4.16 6.89 3.43
CA MET A 230 -2.83 6.40 3.08
C MET A 230 -2.67 4.93 3.46
N ASP A 231 -2.00 4.16 2.60
CA ASP A 231 -1.64 2.76 2.85
C ASP A 231 -0.11 2.67 2.91
N ILE A 232 0.43 2.35 4.08
CA ILE A 232 1.87 2.24 4.36
C ILE A 232 2.16 0.81 4.79
N ARG A 233 3.35 0.29 4.48
CA ARG A 233 3.74 -1.07 4.87
C ARG A 233 4.91 -1.00 5.83
N PHE A 234 4.93 -1.92 6.79
CA PHE A 234 6.08 -2.08 7.67
C PHE A 234 6.37 -3.56 7.93
N LEU A 235 7.60 -3.79 8.36
CA LEU A 235 8.15 -5.05 8.81
C LEU A 235 8.80 -4.83 10.18
N PRO A 236 9.04 -5.88 10.97
CA PRO A 236 9.97 -5.78 12.09
C PRO A 236 11.37 -5.36 11.60
N ALA A 237 12.12 -4.63 12.42
CA ALA A 237 13.50 -4.26 12.12
C ALA A 237 14.38 -5.49 11.84
N SER A 238 14.15 -6.59 12.55
CA SER A 238 14.80 -7.88 12.31
C SER A 238 14.56 -8.49 10.92
N ALA A 239 13.51 -8.07 10.20
CA ALA A 239 13.19 -8.51 8.84
C ALA A 239 13.27 -7.38 7.81
N ALA A 240 14.04 -6.33 8.11
CA ALA A 240 14.16 -5.15 7.26
C ALA A 240 14.62 -5.53 5.83
N PRO A 241 13.93 -5.02 4.78
CA PRO A 241 14.43 -5.15 3.42
C PRO A 241 15.63 -4.22 3.21
N PHE A 242 16.43 -4.52 2.20
CA PHE A 242 17.40 -3.58 1.68
C PHE A 242 16.75 -2.68 0.63
N VAL A 243 16.88 -1.37 0.80
CA VAL A 243 16.33 -0.37 -0.13
C VAL A 243 17.48 0.48 -0.66
N GLY A 244 17.57 0.60 -1.98
CA GLY A 244 18.61 1.40 -2.60
C GLY A 244 18.45 1.51 -4.11
N ARG A 245 19.19 2.45 -4.71
CA ARG A 245 19.25 2.61 -6.16
C ARG A 245 20.21 1.61 -6.78
N VAL A 246 19.82 1.04 -7.91
CA VAL A 246 20.72 0.13 -8.64
C VAL A 246 21.90 0.91 -9.22
N VAL A 247 23.11 0.54 -8.80
CA VAL A 247 24.37 1.08 -9.33
C VAL A 247 24.81 0.29 -10.56
N SER A 248 24.72 -1.04 -10.48
CA SER A 248 25.02 -1.95 -11.58
C SER A 248 24.32 -3.29 -11.37
N ALA A 249 24.01 -4.00 -12.44
CA ALA A 249 23.52 -5.38 -12.37
C ALA A 249 24.05 -6.18 -13.56
N ASP A 250 24.31 -7.47 -13.32
CA ASP A 250 24.58 -8.49 -14.33
C ASP A 250 23.70 -9.72 -14.08
N GLU A 251 23.89 -10.79 -14.84
CA GLU A 251 23.08 -12.01 -14.73
C GLU A 251 23.17 -12.70 -13.35
N THR A 252 24.22 -12.40 -12.57
CA THR A 252 24.57 -13.09 -11.33
C THR A 252 24.52 -12.18 -10.10
N ARG A 253 24.58 -10.85 -10.27
CA ARG A 253 24.65 -9.90 -9.17
C ARG A 253 23.90 -8.60 -9.42
N VAL A 254 23.44 -7.98 -8.35
CA VAL A 254 22.97 -6.58 -8.33
C VAL A 254 23.70 -5.82 -7.23
N LEU A 255 24.21 -4.63 -7.57
CA LEU A 255 24.83 -3.67 -6.66
C LEU A 255 23.87 -2.52 -6.42
N LEU A 256 23.58 -2.25 -5.16
CA LEU A 256 22.74 -1.15 -4.71
C LEU A 256 23.54 -0.12 -3.94
N ARG A 257 23.09 1.14 -4.04
CA ARG A 257 23.50 2.22 -3.15
C ARG A 257 22.31 2.69 -2.34
N THR A 258 22.41 2.63 -1.01
CA THR A 258 21.37 3.11 -0.09
C THR A 258 21.28 4.64 -0.14
N GLU A 259 20.22 5.23 0.41
CA GLU A 259 20.11 6.70 0.58
C GLU A 259 21.28 7.29 1.39
N ARG A 260 21.93 6.48 2.25
CA ARG A 260 23.10 6.87 3.05
C ARG A 260 24.42 6.76 2.29
N GLY A 261 24.40 6.28 1.04
CA GLY A 261 25.58 6.10 0.20
C GLY A 261 26.31 4.77 0.42
N GLU A 262 25.77 3.85 1.23
CA GLU A 262 26.36 2.54 1.46
C GLU A 262 26.11 1.64 0.25
N GLU A 263 27.12 0.90 -0.18
CA GLU A 263 27.03 -0.01 -1.32
C GLU A 263 26.88 -1.47 -0.88
N MET A 264 25.95 -2.18 -1.49
CA MET A 264 25.57 -3.55 -1.11
C MET A 264 25.38 -4.41 -2.35
N THR A 265 25.98 -5.61 -2.35
CA THR A 265 25.88 -6.55 -3.47
C THR A 265 25.07 -7.77 -3.07
N PHE A 266 24.13 -8.17 -3.92
CA PHE A 266 23.33 -9.37 -3.75
C PHE A 266 23.53 -10.32 -4.92
N VAL A 267 23.55 -11.63 -4.64
CA VAL A 267 23.54 -12.65 -5.68
C VAL A 267 22.13 -12.77 -6.25
N ILE A 268 22.01 -12.81 -7.57
CA ILE A 268 20.76 -13.09 -8.27
C ILE A 268 20.93 -14.30 -9.18
N ASP A 269 19.87 -15.07 -9.37
CA ASP A 269 19.83 -16.17 -10.33
C ASP A 269 18.40 -16.40 -10.83
N GLU A 270 18.15 -17.51 -11.53
CA GLU A 270 16.82 -17.90 -12.03
C GLU A 270 15.77 -18.08 -10.93
N ARG A 271 16.19 -18.28 -9.68
CA ARG A 271 15.30 -18.41 -8.51
C ARG A 271 14.94 -17.05 -7.91
N THR A 272 15.71 -16.00 -8.20
CA THR A 272 15.38 -14.63 -7.80
C THR A 272 14.10 -14.18 -8.52
N ILE A 273 13.07 -13.86 -7.74
CA ILE A 273 11.83 -13.30 -8.27
C ILE A 273 12.05 -11.80 -8.51
N VAL A 274 12.01 -11.36 -9.76
CA VAL A 274 12.00 -9.93 -10.10
C VAL A 274 10.57 -9.53 -10.46
N ARG A 275 10.06 -8.45 -9.86
CA ARG A 275 8.66 -8.03 -10.00
C ARG A 275 8.51 -6.90 -10.99
N GLY A 276 7.65 -7.10 -11.99
CA GLY A 276 7.23 -6.09 -12.95
C GLY A 276 6.27 -5.03 -12.37
N PRO A 277 5.97 -3.97 -13.15
CA PRO A 277 5.14 -2.85 -12.72
C PRO A 277 3.72 -3.24 -12.25
N LYS A 278 3.16 -4.32 -12.82
CA LYS A 278 1.83 -4.84 -12.50
C LYS A 278 1.84 -5.88 -11.37
N GLY A 279 3.01 -6.12 -10.74
CA GLY A 279 3.13 -7.09 -9.66
C GLY A 279 3.05 -8.54 -10.11
N HIS A 280 3.53 -8.88 -11.31
CA HIS A 280 3.80 -10.27 -11.69
C HIS A 280 5.32 -10.52 -11.69
N PRO A 281 5.78 -11.75 -11.45
CA PRO A 281 7.17 -12.12 -11.72
C PRO A 281 7.49 -11.90 -13.21
N VAL A 282 8.65 -11.29 -13.50
CA VAL A 282 9.15 -11.09 -14.86
C VAL A 282 10.41 -11.94 -15.10
N THR A 283 10.62 -12.34 -16.35
CA THR A 283 11.75 -13.17 -16.78
C THR A 283 12.41 -12.58 -18.04
N GLY A 284 13.61 -13.04 -18.40
CA GLY A 284 14.30 -12.61 -19.62
C GLY A 284 14.56 -11.10 -19.67
N ARG A 285 14.29 -10.46 -20.82
CA ARG A 285 14.57 -9.03 -21.05
C ARG A 285 13.84 -8.09 -20.09
N ASP A 286 12.64 -8.45 -19.63
CA ASP A 286 11.88 -7.62 -18.67
C ASP A 286 12.57 -7.58 -17.30
N ARG A 287 13.20 -8.70 -16.90
CA ARG A 287 14.04 -8.77 -15.70
C ARG A 287 15.28 -7.89 -15.84
N GLU A 288 16.00 -8.00 -16.96
CA GLU A 288 17.18 -7.16 -17.24
C GLU A 288 16.83 -5.68 -17.18
N GLY A 289 15.69 -5.30 -17.76
CA GLY A 289 15.24 -3.91 -17.77
C GLY A 289 15.08 -3.32 -16.37
N ILE A 290 14.40 -4.03 -15.46
CA ILE A 290 14.17 -3.55 -14.09
C ILE A 290 15.50 -3.36 -13.33
N LEU A 291 16.45 -4.26 -13.53
CA LEU A 291 17.74 -4.24 -12.87
C LEU A 291 18.71 -3.21 -13.49
N PHE A 292 18.45 -2.69 -14.69
CA PHE A 292 19.33 -1.74 -15.38
C PHE A 292 18.95 -0.26 -15.15
N CYS A 293 17.83 0.01 -14.48
CA CYS A 293 17.14 1.30 -14.53
C CYS A 293 17.66 2.45 -13.65
N ASN A 294 18.74 2.29 -12.87
CA ASN A 294 19.00 3.20 -11.71
C ASN A 294 17.75 3.39 -10.82
N ALA A 295 16.84 2.41 -10.87
CA ALA A 295 15.61 2.40 -10.11
C ALA A 295 15.96 2.18 -8.64
N GLU A 296 15.19 2.80 -7.76
CA GLU A 296 15.20 2.40 -6.36
C GLU A 296 14.44 1.06 -6.25
N ILE A 297 15.15 0.05 -5.77
CA ILE A 297 14.60 -1.28 -5.58
C ILE A 297 14.59 -1.67 -4.11
N ILE A 298 13.70 -2.61 -3.79
CA ILE A 298 13.60 -3.31 -2.52
C ILE A 298 14.10 -4.73 -2.77
N VAL A 299 15.04 -5.18 -1.93
CA VAL A 299 15.62 -6.53 -1.97
C VAL A 299 15.34 -7.25 -0.66
N MET A 300 14.77 -8.44 -0.77
CA MET A 300 14.67 -9.40 0.33
C MET A 300 15.69 -10.52 0.09
N PRO A 301 16.82 -10.54 0.81
CA PRO A 301 17.78 -11.63 0.71
C PRO A 301 17.43 -12.78 1.66
N ASP A 302 17.95 -13.96 1.36
CA ASP A 302 18.07 -15.04 2.32
C ASP A 302 19.25 -14.80 3.29
N GLU A 303 19.42 -15.70 4.27
CA GLU A 303 20.52 -15.64 5.25
C GLU A 303 21.92 -15.69 4.62
N ARG A 304 22.04 -16.05 3.33
CA ARG A 304 23.30 -16.16 2.59
C ARG A 304 23.54 -14.96 1.66
N GLY A 305 22.65 -13.97 1.65
CA GLY A 305 22.76 -12.78 0.80
C GLY A 305 22.31 -13.02 -0.66
N HIS A 306 21.60 -14.12 -0.94
CA HIS A 306 20.94 -14.33 -2.23
C HIS A 306 19.62 -13.57 -2.24
N ALA A 307 19.41 -12.71 -3.25
CA ALA A 307 18.17 -11.97 -3.39
C ALA A 307 17.04 -12.92 -3.80
N VAL A 308 16.12 -13.19 -2.88
CA VAL A 308 14.91 -13.99 -3.13
C VAL A 308 13.89 -13.17 -3.92
N LEU A 309 13.79 -11.88 -3.63
CA LEU A 309 12.86 -10.96 -4.27
C LEU A 309 13.51 -9.61 -4.57
N ILE A 310 13.26 -9.11 -5.78
CA ILE A 310 13.57 -7.75 -6.21
C ILE A 310 12.31 -7.08 -6.76
N ARG A 311 12.07 -5.84 -6.34
CA ARG A 311 10.98 -5.00 -6.90
C ARG A 311 11.34 -3.53 -6.88
N SER A 312 10.66 -2.73 -7.68
CA SER A 312 10.70 -1.27 -7.52
C SER A 312 10.07 -0.83 -6.19
N SER A 313 10.68 0.16 -5.53
CA SER A 313 10.19 0.75 -4.28
C SER A 313 8.88 1.53 -4.47
N SER A 314 8.71 2.13 -5.64
CA SER A 314 7.51 2.88 -6.01
C SER A 314 7.13 2.61 -7.46
N ARG A 315 5.92 2.97 -7.90
CA ARG A 315 5.54 2.94 -9.34
C ARG A 315 6.37 3.92 -10.20
N LYS A 316 7.40 4.55 -9.64
CA LYS A 316 8.25 5.51 -10.34
C LYS A 316 9.23 4.80 -11.26
N TYR A 317 8.74 4.48 -12.44
CA TYR A 317 9.57 4.41 -13.64
C TYR A 317 9.89 5.84 -14.17
N VAL A 318 9.49 6.92 -13.46
CA VAL A 318 9.31 8.28 -14.01
C VAL A 318 10.59 9.06 -14.30
N ASP A 319 11.75 8.62 -13.78
CA ASP A 319 13.04 9.26 -14.06
C ASP A 319 13.85 8.52 -15.14
N LEU A 320 13.22 7.59 -15.85
CA LEU A 320 13.88 6.86 -16.91
C LEU A 320 13.96 7.75 -18.15
N PRO A 321 15.11 7.78 -18.86
CA PRO A 321 15.23 8.51 -20.12
C PRO A 321 14.06 8.16 -21.03
N ALA A 322 13.48 9.13 -21.75
CA ALA A 322 12.34 8.90 -22.64
C ALA A 322 12.59 7.75 -23.64
N ALA A 323 13.84 7.61 -24.12
CA ALA A 323 14.29 6.52 -24.98
C ALA A 323 14.11 5.13 -24.35
N TRP A 324 14.10 5.01 -23.02
CA TRP A 324 13.89 3.74 -22.33
C TRP A 324 12.41 3.33 -22.34
N TYR A 325 11.49 4.29 -22.21
CA TYR A 325 10.06 4.04 -22.40
C TYR A 325 9.73 3.55 -23.82
N GLU A 326 10.51 3.96 -24.82
CA GLU A 326 10.40 3.48 -26.20
C GLU A 326 10.92 2.04 -26.38
N THR A 327 11.75 1.54 -25.44
CA THR A 327 12.23 0.15 -25.43
C THR A 327 11.34 -0.79 -24.61
N LEU A 328 10.42 -0.25 -23.80
CA LEU A 328 9.46 -1.06 -23.05
C LEU A 328 8.43 -1.68 -24.01
N PRO A 329 8.00 -2.93 -23.78
CA PRO A 329 6.88 -3.52 -24.50
C PRO A 329 5.66 -2.58 -24.47
N ALA A 330 4.98 -2.41 -25.61
CA ALA A 330 3.90 -1.42 -25.75
C ALA A 330 2.72 -1.62 -24.76
N ASP A 331 2.59 -2.81 -24.18
CA ASP A 331 1.62 -3.20 -23.15
C ASP A 331 2.02 -2.81 -21.72
N TRP A 332 3.23 -2.28 -21.52
CA TRP A 332 3.73 -1.74 -20.24
C TRP A 332 3.49 -0.23 -20.07
N VAL A 333 3.31 0.52 -21.16
CA VAL A 333 3.20 1.99 -21.16
C VAL A 333 1.74 2.48 -21.03
N ARG A 334 0.75 1.58 -21.01
CA ARG A 334 -0.69 1.91 -20.91
C ARG A 334 -1.22 2.03 -19.49
#